data_AF-A0A9E3PK13-F1
#
_entry.id   AF-A0A9E3PK13-F1
#
_cell.length_a   1.000
_cell.length_b   1.000
_cell.length_c   1.000
_cell.angle_alpha   90.00
_cell.angle_beta   90.00
_cell.angle_gamma   90.00
#
_symmetry.space_group_name_H-M   'P 1'
#
loop_
_entity.id
_entity.type
_entity.pdbx_description
1 polymer ?
#
loop_
_entity_poly.entity_id
_entity_poly.type
_entity_poly.pdbx_seq_one_letter_code
_entity_poly.pdbx_strand_id
1 'polypeptide(L)' 'MVTRTYIPKEDLRLDILARDLLGTEQEGAVEMLVAANPGLAERSKGFATAGEALIVPEFSRKTVIDTVNPWE' A
#
# COMPACT_ATOMS: atom_id res chain seq x y z
N MET A 1 -15.42 -8.01 3.99
CA MET A 1 -14.18 -7.26 3.72
C MET A 1 -13.07 -8.28 3.63
N VAL A 2 -12.43 -8.44 2.47
CA VAL A 2 -11.39 -9.45 2.28
C VAL A 2 -10.04 -8.77 2.47
N THR A 3 -9.42 -8.99 3.63
CA THR A 3 -8.03 -8.57 3.91
C THR A 3 -7.08 -9.71 3.58
N ARG A 4 -5.98 -9.42 2.89
CA ARG A 4 -4.90 -10.40 2.63
C ARG A 4 -3.70 -10.12 3.51
N THR A 5 -2.98 -11.16 3.92
CA THR A 5 -1.72 -11.01 4.65
C THR A 5 -0.56 -10.97 3.66
N TYR A 6 0.40 -10.07 3.90
CA TYR A 6 1.66 -9.97 3.17
C TYR A 6 2.83 -10.04 4.15
N ILE A 7 3.89 -10.75 3.76
CA ILE A 7 5.12 -10.85 4.54
C ILE A 7 6.27 -10.38 3.64
N PRO A 8 6.89 -9.22 3.93
CA PRO A 8 8.02 -8.74 3.15
C PRO A 8 9.23 -9.66 3.36
N LYS A 9 10.02 -9.85 2.31
CA LYS A 9 11.24 -10.68 2.36
C LYS A 9 12.47 -9.89 2.78
N GLU A 10 12.40 -8.57 2.70
CA GLU A 10 13.44 -7.62 3.04
C GLU A 10 12.79 -6.38 3.67
N ASP A 11 13.60 -5.50 4.27
CA ASP A 11 13.08 -4.26 4.83
C ASP A 11 12.67 -3.31 3.70
N LEU A 12 11.38 -3.00 3.60
CA LEU A 12 10.83 -2.17 2.54
C LEU A 12 10.26 -0.87 3.09
N ARG A 13 10.43 0.23 2.37
CA ARG A 13 9.78 1.49 2.74
C ARG A 13 8.26 1.39 2.56
N LEU A 14 7.50 2.02 3.45
CA LEU A 14 6.04 1.96 3.43
C LEU A 14 5.43 2.56 2.15
N ASP A 15 6.05 3.59 1.55
CA ASP A 15 5.60 4.16 0.28
C ASP A 15 5.78 3.19 -0.90
N ILE A 16 6.91 2.50 -0.97
CA ILE A 16 7.14 1.45 -1.97
C ILE A 16 6.12 0.32 -1.78
N LEU A 17 5.92 -0.09 -0.53
CA LEU A 17 4.99 -1.16 -0.21
C LEU A 17 3.54 -0.79 -0.54
N ALA A 18 3.12 0.46 -0.28
CA ALA A 18 1.80 0.96 -0.66
C ALA A 18 1.64 0.97 -2.18
N ARG A 19 2.64 1.45 -2.93
CA ARG A 19 2.62 1.41 -4.40
C ARG A 19 2.53 -0.02 -4.95
N ASP A 20 3.30 -0.94 -4.40
CA ASP A 20 3.36 -2.32 -4.91
C ASP A 20 2.10 -3.13 -4.56
N LEU A 21 1.52 -2.89 -3.38
CA LEU A 21 0.37 -3.66 -2.89
C LEU A 21 -0.99 -3.03 -3.24
N LEU A 22 -1.06 -1.70 -3.27
CA LEU A 22 -2.27 -0.91 -3.47
C LEU A 22 -2.25 -0.16 -4.82
N GLY A 23 -1.15 -0.22 -5.57
CA GLY A 23 -1.03 0.38 -6.91
C GLY A 23 -0.73 1.88 -6.92
N THR A 24 -0.58 2.49 -5.75
CA THR A 24 -0.18 3.90 -5.56
C THR A 24 0.34 4.11 -4.14
N GLU A 25 1.32 5.00 -3.99
CA GLU A 25 1.79 5.55 -2.71
C GLU A 25 1.03 6.83 -2.31
N GLN A 26 0.17 7.34 -3.19
CA GLN A 26 -0.60 8.57 -3.01
C GLN A 26 -2.02 8.26 -2.52
N GLU A 27 -2.91 9.27 -2.54
CA GLU A 27 -4.35 9.11 -2.25
C GLU A 27 -4.67 8.48 -0.88
N GLY A 28 -3.78 8.62 0.09
CA GLY A 28 -3.97 8.05 1.43
C GLY A 28 -3.59 6.56 1.54
N ALA A 29 -2.97 5.97 0.52
CA ALA A 29 -2.68 4.53 0.49
C ALA A 29 -1.72 4.08 1.60
N VAL A 30 -0.71 4.89 1.92
CA VAL A 30 0.21 4.64 3.05
C VAL A 30 -0.54 4.73 4.37
N GLU A 31 -1.37 5.75 4.54
CA GLU A 31 -2.19 5.97 5.73
C GLU A 31 -3.17 4.82 5.95
N MET A 32 -3.79 4.30 4.88
CA MET A 32 -4.63 3.12 5.00
C MET A 32 -3.84 1.88 5.43
N LEU A 33 -2.64 1.68 4.86
CA LEU A 33 -1.79 0.55 5.24
C LEU A 33 -1.38 0.64 6.71
N VAL A 34 -1.06 1.84 7.21
CA VAL A 34 -0.78 2.08 8.63
C VAL A 34 -2.03 1.89 9.49
N ALA A 35 -3.20 2.37 9.05
CA ALA A 35 -4.46 2.20 9.78
C ALA A 35 -4.85 0.72 9.92
N ALA A 36 -4.57 -0.10 8.89
CA ALA A 36 -4.77 -1.54 8.93
C ALA A 36 -3.77 -2.28 9.83
N ASN A 37 -2.64 -1.64 10.18
CA ASN A 37 -1.57 -2.22 10.98
C ASN A 37 -1.20 -1.29 12.14
N PRO A 38 -2.00 -1.26 13.23
CA PRO A 38 -1.76 -0.38 14.37
C PRO A 38 -0.34 -0.48 14.91
N GLY A 39 0.26 0.68 15.17
CA GLY A 39 1.65 0.81 15.67
C GLY A 39 2.73 0.64 14.60
N LEU A 40 2.39 0.41 13.31
CA LEU A 40 3.38 0.21 12.25
C LEU A 40 4.24 1.46 12.09
N ALA A 41 3.61 2.64 11.98
CA ALA A 41 4.32 3.91 11.82
C ALA A 41 5.28 4.23 12.98
N GLU A 42 4.90 3.90 14.22
CA GLU A 42 5.72 4.16 15.41
C GLU A 42 6.91 3.19 15.49
N ARG A 43 6.67 1.89 15.27
CA ARG A 43 7.72 0.86 15.41
C ARG A 43 8.72 0.87 14.25
N SER A 44 8.24 1.19 13.06
CA SER A 44 9.00 0.91 11.84
C SER A 44 9.77 2.09 11.28
N LYS A 45 9.55 3.31 11.83
CA LYS A 45 10.18 4.55 11.35
C LYS A 45 10.06 4.73 9.83
N GLY A 46 8.95 4.26 9.24
CA GLY A 46 8.69 4.36 7.79
C GLY A 46 9.05 3.11 6.97
N PHE A 47 9.37 1.99 7.62
CA PHE A 47 9.68 0.73 6.94
C PHE A 47 8.68 -0.39 7.26
N ALA A 48 8.77 -1.51 6.60
CA ALA A 48 8.10 -2.76 6.87
C ALA A 48 9.21 -3.79 7.03
N THR A 49 9.34 -4.39 8.21
CA THR A 49 10.49 -5.25 8.52
C THR A 49 10.32 -6.62 7.89
N ALA A 50 11.40 -7.16 7.34
CA ALA A 50 11.42 -8.50 6.76
C ALA A 50 10.85 -9.55 7.74
N GLY A 51 9.96 -10.41 7.23
CA GLY A 51 9.33 -11.48 8.02
C GLY A 51 8.13 -11.02 8.88
N GLU A 52 7.83 -9.72 8.95
CA GLU A 52 6.65 -9.22 9.66
C GLU A 52 5.36 -9.48 8.87
N ALA A 53 4.33 -10.03 9.52
CA ALA A 53 3.03 -10.18 8.89
C ALA A 53 2.26 -8.87 8.89
N LEU A 54 1.94 -8.36 7.69
CA LEU A 54 1.19 -7.14 7.48
C LEU A 54 -0.20 -7.45 6.91
N ILE A 55 -1.20 -6.75 7.42
CA ILE A 55 -2.56 -6.76 6.90
C ILE A 55 -2.63 -5.78 5.74
N VAL A 56 -2.95 -6.26 4.56
CA VAL A 56 -3.15 -5.43 3.37
C VAL A 56 -4.64 -5.14 3.23
N PRO A 57 -5.07 -3.87 3.37
CA PRO A 57 -6.46 -3.51 3.17
C PRO A 57 -6.84 -3.64 1.70
N GLU A 58 -8.14 -3.78 1.45
CA GLU A 58 -8.68 -3.63 0.10
C GLU A 58 -8.61 -2.14 -0.28
N PHE A 59 -7.96 -1.83 -1.41
CA PHE A 59 -7.89 -0.48 -1.96
C PHE A 59 -8.41 -0.52 -3.39
N SER A 60 -9.59 0.08 -3.59
CA SER A 60 -10.15 0.25 -4.92
C SER A 60 -9.59 1.54 -5.51
N ARG A 61 -8.51 1.43 -6.28
CA ARG A 61 -8.06 2.54 -7.12
C ARG A 61 -9.20 2.89 -8.09
N LYS A 62 -9.54 4.18 -8.23
CA LYS A 62 -10.39 4.60 -9.36
C LYS A 62 -9.60 4.32 -10.63
N THR A 63 -10.13 3.45 -11.50
CA THR A 63 -9.59 3.25 -12.84
C THR A 63 -9.39 4.61 -13.48
N VAL A 64 -8.14 4.95 -13.79
CA VAL A 64 -7.85 6.12 -14.61
C VAL A 64 -8.48 5.82 -15.95
N ILE A 65 -9.51 6.58 -16.31
CA ILE A 65 -10.10 6.50 -17.64
C ILE A 65 -8.98 6.98 -18.57
N ASP A 66 -8.49 6.09 -19.44
CA ASP A 66 -7.58 6.50 -20.50
C ASP A 66 -8.24 7.64 -21.26
N THR A 67 -7.65 8.83 -21.15
CA THR A 67 -8.05 9.95 -22.00
C THR A 67 -7.72 9.55 -23.42
N VAL A 68 -8.73 9.12 -24.17
CA VAL A 68 -8.62 8.92 -25.61
C VAL A 68 -8.28 10.28 -26.21
N ASN A 69 -7.21 10.36 -26.99
CA ASN A 69 -6.94 11.56 -27.77
C ASN A 69 -8.06 11.69 -28.81
N PRO A 70 -8.91 12.74 -28.77
CA PRO A 70 -10.05 12.87 -29.68
C PRO A 70 -9.63 13.21 -31.13
N TRP A 71 -8.32 13.34 -31.39
CA TRP A 71 -7.73 13.71 -32.67
C TRP A 71 -6.90 12.59 -33.32
N GLU A 72 -6.90 11.36 -32.77
CA GLU A 72 -6.48 10.15 -33.50
C GLU A 72 -7.68 9.44 -34.15
#